data_AF-Q2SNQ9-F1
#
_entry.id   AF-Q2SNQ9-F1
#
_cell.length_a   1.000
_cell.length_b   1.000
_cell.length_c   1.000
_cell.angle_alpha   90.00
_cell.angle_beta   90.00
_cell.angle_gamma   90.00
#
_symmetry.space_group_name_H-M   'P 1'
#
loop_
_entity.id
_entity.type
_entity.pdbx_description
1 polymer ?
#
loop_
_entity_poly.entity_id
_entity_poly.type
_entity_poly.pdbx_seq_one_letter_code
_entity_poly.pdbx_strand_id
1 'polypeptide(L)'
;MNLKPAALLCCLLSPSAFGGETAKDFLGDFVIGAYQLIGKAPDSTSTYQGALQIYSENHQLKIKREIDGAVIFGEAAIEEAAHGEATVLRMRFKENNVAYESTCLVQSDLDNYARISCHLYQANNESKSSGLEALFIDHHKL
;
A
#
# COMPACT_ATOMS: atom_id res chain seq x y z
N MET A 1 -62.87 -0.32 -30.21
CA MET A 1 -62.54 -0.05 -28.80
C MET A 1 -61.47 -1.05 -28.40
N ASN A 2 -60.25 -0.54 -28.21
CA ASN A 2 -59.00 -1.29 -28.00
C ASN A 2 -58.83 -1.71 -26.54
N LEU A 3 -58.17 -2.85 -26.29
CA LEU A 3 -57.13 -2.91 -25.27
C LEU A 3 -56.24 -4.15 -25.48
N LYS A 4 -54.96 -3.92 -25.79
CA LYS A 4 -53.86 -4.88 -25.61
C LYS A 4 -53.10 -4.48 -24.34
N PRO A 5 -52.73 -5.41 -23.44
CA PRO A 5 -51.61 -5.23 -22.52
C PRO A 5 -50.41 -6.01 -23.07
N ALA A 6 -49.45 -5.34 -23.71
CA ALA A 6 -48.29 -4.69 -23.09
C ALA A 6 -47.41 -5.71 -22.34
N ALA A 7 -46.48 -6.33 -23.08
CA ALA A 7 -45.36 -7.06 -22.52
C ALA A 7 -44.50 -6.08 -21.71
N LEU A 8 -44.48 -6.25 -20.38
CA LEU A 8 -43.63 -5.48 -19.49
C LEU A 8 -42.22 -6.10 -19.53
N LEU A 9 -41.39 -5.59 -20.44
CA LEU A 9 -39.95 -5.84 -20.46
C LEU A 9 -39.33 -5.09 -19.29
N CYS A 10 -39.16 -5.77 -18.14
CA CYS A 10 -38.37 -5.25 -17.03
C CYS A 10 -36.91 -5.11 -17.49
N CYS A 11 -36.52 -3.88 -17.85
CA CYS A 11 -35.13 -3.52 -18.06
C CYS A 11 -34.34 -3.81 -16.79
N LEU A 12 -33.37 -4.72 -16.93
CA LEU A 12 -32.28 -5.00 -16.02
C LEU A 12 -31.51 -3.70 -15.74
N LEU A 13 -31.81 -3.04 -14.63
CA LEU A 13 -30.89 -2.07 -14.03
C LEU A 13 -29.90 -2.88 -13.19
N SER A 14 -28.87 -3.42 -13.85
CA SER A 14 -27.69 -3.92 -13.17
C SER A 14 -27.06 -2.75 -12.41
N PRO A 15 -26.89 -2.81 -11.07
CA PRO A 15 -26.12 -1.81 -10.36
C PRO A 15 -24.67 -1.89 -10.86
N SER A 16 -24.25 -0.88 -11.61
CA SER A 16 -22.88 -0.73 -12.05
C SER A 16 -21.96 -0.53 -10.84
N ALA A 17 -20.82 -1.21 -10.85
CA ALA A 17 -19.86 -1.31 -9.76
C ALA A 17 -19.27 0.05 -9.36
N PHE A 18 -19.63 0.54 -8.17
CA PHE A 18 -19.01 1.69 -7.49
C PHE A 18 -17.94 1.28 -6.44
N GLY A 19 -17.50 0.02 -6.44
CA GLY A 19 -16.67 -0.52 -5.34
C GLY A 19 -15.18 -0.16 -5.39
N GLY A 20 -14.63 0.20 -6.56
CA GLY A 20 -13.17 0.32 -6.75
C GLY A 20 -12.55 1.56 -6.10
N GLU A 21 -13.17 2.73 -6.27
CA GLU A 21 -12.68 4.00 -5.71
C GLU A 21 -12.78 3.98 -4.17
N THR A 22 -13.92 3.51 -3.64
CA THR A 22 -14.14 3.36 -2.20
C THR A 22 -13.17 2.39 -1.53
N ALA A 23 -12.70 1.35 -2.24
CA ALA A 23 -11.75 0.39 -1.70
C ALA A 23 -10.33 0.96 -1.61
N LYS A 24 -9.91 1.79 -2.58
CA LYS A 24 -8.60 2.47 -2.54
C LYS A 24 -8.55 3.51 -1.43
N ASP A 25 -9.62 4.28 -1.25
CA ASP A 25 -9.73 5.26 -0.18
C ASP A 25 -9.67 4.58 1.19
N PHE A 26 -10.46 3.51 1.39
CA PHE A 26 -10.40 2.72 2.61
C PHE A 26 -9.00 2.17 2.89
N LEU A 27 -8.34 1.57 1.88
CA LEU A 27 -6.97 1.06 2.05
C LEU A 27 -5.98 2.18 2.35
N GLY A 28 -6.16 3.37 1.75
CA GLY A 28 -5.33 4.54 2.00
C GLY A 28 -5.41 5.00 3.45
N ASP A 29 -6.61 5.04 4.02
CA ASP A 29 -6.81 5.35 5.44
C ASP A 29 -6.32 4.21 6.35
N PHE A 30 -6.53 2.96 5.94
CA PHE A 30 -6.19 1.77 6.72
C PHE A 30 -4.67 1.60 6.96
N VAL A 31 -3.84 2.09 6.05
CA VAL A 31 -2.36 2.01 6.17
C VAL A 31 -1.74 3.17 6.95
N ILE A 32 -2.53 4.17 7.37
CA ILE A 32 -1.99 5.28 8.17
C ILE A 32 -1.67 4.77 9.58
N GLY A 33 -0.44 5.04 10.05
CA GLY A 33 0.00 4.58 11.36
C GLY A 33 1.50 4.68 11.57
N ALA A 34 1.91 4.38 12.80
CA ALA A 34 3.31 4.16 13.16
C ALA A 34 3.58 2.65 13.19
N TYR A 35 4.73 2.24 12.66
CA TYR A 35 5.09 0.84 12.49
C TYR A 35 6.51 0.57 12.99
N GLN A 36 6.68 -0.60 13.58
CA GLN A 36 7.97 -1.27 13.71
C GLN A 36 8.33 -1.93 12.38
N LEU A 37 9.54 -1.68 11.91
CA LEU A 37 10.05 -2.20 10.65
C LEU A 37 11.14 -3.23 10.94
N ILE A 38 11.06 -4.39 10.27
CA ILE A 38 12.16 -5.36 10.18
C ILE A 38 12.37 -5.66 8.70
N GLY A 39 13.63 -5.64 8.24
CA GLY A 39 13.91 -5.84 6.82
C GLY A 39 15.28 -6.41 6.51
N LYS A 40 15.49 -6.68 5.22
CA LYS A 40 16.76 -7.07 4.58
C LYS A 40 16.92 -6.22 3.33
N ALA A 41 18.11 -5.67 3.11
CA ALA A 41 18.35 -4.81 1.95
C ALA A 41 18.38 -5.62 0.63
N PRO A 42 18.12 -4.97 -0.53
CA PRO A 42 18.38 -5.56 -1.83
C PRO A 42 19.86 -5.98 -1.94
N ASP A 43 20.12 -7.10 -2.61
CA ASP A 43 21.47 -7.64 -2.84
C ASP A 43 22.35 -7.83 -1.59
N SER A 44 21.72 -7.96 -0.43
CA SER A 44 22.38 -8.15 0.85
C SER A 44 21.80 -9.32 1.62
N THR A 45 22.58 -9.91 2.52
CA THR A 45 22.10 -10.85 3.54
C THR A 45 21.90 -10.17 4.89
N SER A 46 22.31 -8.92 5.03
CA SER A 46 22.18 -8.14 6.26
C SER A 46 20.73 -7.73 6.51
N THR A 47 20.28 -7.94 7.74
CA THR A 47 19.00 -7.47 8.24
C THR A 47 19.16 -6.14 8.96
N TYR A 48 18.08 -5.36 8.99
CA TYR A 48 17.96 -4.14 9.76
C TYR A 48 16.60 -4.06 10.44
N GLN A 49 16.51 -3.19 11.44
CA GLN A 49 15.28 -2.86 12.14
C GLN A 49 15.15 -1.35 12.25
N GLY A 50 13.93 -0.85 12.36
CA GLY A 50 13.68 0.57 12.47
C GLY A 50 12.23 0.90 12.74
N ALA A 51 11.86 2.14 12.47
CA ALA A 51 10.49 2.62 12.50
C ALA A 51 10.09 3.18 11.14
N LEU A 52 8.80 3.05 10.82
CA LEU A 52 8.20 3.67 9.65
C LEU A 52 6.87 4.30 10.07
N GLN A 53 6.64 5.54 9.71
CA GLN A 53 5.35 6.19 9.85
C GLN A 53 4.77 6.43 8.47
N ILE A 54 3.53 6.00 8.26
CA ILE A 54 2.70 6.36 7.11
C ILE A 54 1.69 7.39 7.58
N TYR A 55 1.62 8.53 6.90
CA TYR A 55 0.74 9.63 7.27
C TYR A 55 0.17 10.33 6.05
N SER A 56 -0.95 11.03 6.23
CA SER A 56 -1.55 11.87 5.19
C SER A 56 -1.09 13.31 5.36
N GLU A 57 -0.58 13.91 4.29
CA GLU A 57 -0.27 15.34 4.22
C GLU A 57 -0.82 15.88 2.90
N ASN A 58 -1.67 16.91 2.96
CA ASN A 58 -2.34 17.48 1.77
C ASN A 58 -3.04 16.44 0.89
N HIS A 59 -3.73 15.46 1.51
CA HIS A 59 -4.40 14.34 0.84
C HIS A 59 -3.45 13.40 0.07
N GLN A 60 -2.16 13.40 0.39
CA GLN A 60 -1.18 12.48 -0.16
C GLN A 60 -0.59 11.62 0.96
N LEU A 61 -0.46 10.31 0.72
CA LEU A 61 0.25 9.45 1.66
C LEU A 61 1.76 9.72 1.55
N LYS A 62 2.38 9.95 2.69
CA LYS A 62 3.81 10.17 2.87
C LYS A 62 4.35 9.15 3.84
N ILE A 63 5.66 8.94 3.77
CA ILE A 63 6.38 8.08 4.71
C ILE A 63 7.51 8.83 5.38
N LYS A 64 7.77 8.48 6.63
CA LYS A 64 8.98 8.81 7.38
C LYS A 64 9.57 7.53 7.92
N ARG A 65 10.77 7.19 7.46
CA ARG A 65 11.53 6.00 7.87
C ARG A 65 12.65 6.43 8.80
N GLU A 66 12.90 5.65 9.84
CA GLU A 66 14.01 5.84 10.76
C GLU A 66 14.73 4.50 10.96
N ILE A 67 15.94 4.37 10.43
CA ILE A 67 16.75 3.15 10.46
C ILE A 67 18.18 3.55 10.84
N ASP A 68 18.74 2.92 11.87
CA ASP A 68 20.08 3.22 12.39
C ASP A 68 20.34 4.73 12.65
N GLY A 69 19.30 5.45 13.09
CA GLY A 69 19.33 6.90 13.35
C GLY A 69 19.26 7.80 12.11
N ALA A 70 19.28 7.22 10.91
CA ALA A 70 19.02 7.95 9.67
C ALA A 70 17.52 8.14 9.47
N VAL A 71 17.10 9.37 9.16
CA VAL A 71 15.70 9.71 8.87
C VAL A 71 15.54 9.95 7.37
N ILE A 72 14.63 9.19 6.75
CA ILE A 72 14.37 9.23 5.31
C ILE A 72 12.89 9.52 5.08
N PHE A 73 12.60 10.48 4.20
CA PHE A 73 11.25 10.80 3.78
C PHE A 73 10.95 10.24 2.40
N GLY A 74 9.69 9.96 2.15
CA GLY A 74 9.23 9.45 0.86
C GLY A 74 7.73 9.59 0.69
N GLU A 75 7.24 8.96 -0.37
CA GLU A 75 5.84 8.99 -0.76
C GLU A 75 5.27 7.57 -0.75
N ALA A 76 3.96 7.48 -0.52
CA ALA A 76 3.20 6.25 -0.61
C ALA A 76 1.97 6.45 -1.48
N ALA A 77 1.50 5.37 -2.12
CA ALA A 77 0.26 5.38 -2.88
C ALA A 77 -0.37 3.99 -2.89
N ILE A 78 -1.69 3.95 -2.96
CA ILE A 78 -2.44 2.73 -3.26
C ILE A 78 -2.53 2.59 -4.79
N GLU A 79 -1.84 1.60 -5.34
CA GLU A 79 -1.70 1.41 -6.79
C GLU A 79 -2.26 0.07 -7.25
N GLU A 80 -2.72 0.02 -8.49
CA GLU A 80 -3.04 -1.25 -9.15
C GLU A 80 -1.77 -1.98 -9.58
N ALA A 81 -1.79 -3.30 -9.45
CA ALA A 81 -0.76 -4.23 -9.89
C ALA A 81 -1.41 -5.41 -10.63
N ALA A 82 -0.59 -6.21 -11.33
CA ALA A 82 -1.05 -7.38 -12.10
C ALA A 82 -2.22 -7.06 -13.05
N HIS A 83 -2.10 -6.00 -13.86
CA HIS A 83 -3.15 -5.56 -14.79
C HIS A 83 -4.49 -5.19 -14.12
N GLY A 84 -4.45 -4.72 -12.87
CA GLY A 84 -5.65 -4.30 -12.13
C GLY A 84 -6.26 -5.39 -11.25
N GLU A 85 -5.69 -6.60 -11.28
CA GLU A 85 -6.19 -7.73 -10.47
C GLU A 85 -5.80 -7.63 -8.99
N ALA A 86 -4.78 -6.82 -8.67
CA ALA A 86 -4.34 -6.61 -7.30
C ALA A 86 -4.19 -5.11 -6.98
N THR A 87 -4.45 -4.75 -5.72
CA THR A 87 -4.15 -3.43 -5.18
C THR A 87 -3.01 -3.55 -4.19
N VAL A 88 -1.99 -2.70 -4.31
CA VAL A 88 -0.77 -2.74 -3.49
C VAL A 88 -0.51 -1.37 -2.88
N LEU A 89 0.12 -1.35 -1.72
CA LEU A 89 0.77 -0.15 -1.22
C LEU A 89 2.14 -0.03 -1.89
N ARG A 90 2.38 1.06 -2.62
CA ARG A 90 3.67 1.35 -3.22
C ARG A 90 4.34 2.50 -2.50
N MET A 91 5.56 2.28 -2.04
CA MET A 91 6.36 3.29 -1.35
C MET A 91 7.60 3.65 -2.17
N ARG A 92 7.92 4.93 -2.25
CA ARG A 92 9.10 5.44 -2.97
C ARG A 92 9.87 6.41 -2.12
N PHE A 93 11.18 6.23 -2.07
CA PHE A 93 12.07 7.09 -1.29
C PHE A 93 13.48 7.12 -1.90
N LYS A 94 14.32 8.02 -1.40
CA LYS A 94 15.73 8.09 -1.78
C LYS A 94 16.60 8.01 -0.53
N GLU A 95 17.62 7.18 -0.58
CA GLU A 95 18.62 7.03 0.47
C GLU A 95 20.01 7.06 -0.19
N ASN A 96 20.92 7.91 0.30
CA ASN A 96 22.28 8.04 -0.24
C ASN A 96 22.33 8.21 -1.77
N ASN A 97 21.43 9.05 -2.33
CA ASN A 97 21.23 9.27 -3.77
C ASN A 97 20.77 8.05 -4.59
N VAL A 98 20.46 6.93 -3.95
CA VAL A 98 19.83 5.76 -4.59
C VAL A 98 18.32 5.85 -4.40
N ALA A 99 17.57 5.69 -5.49
CA ALA A 99 16.12 5.64 -5.44
C ALA A 99 15.65 4.21 -5.17
N TYR A 100 14.65 4.08 -4.31
CA TYR A 100 14.06 2.81 -3.93
C TYR A 100 12.56 2.80 -4.19
N GLU A 101 12.05 1.63 -4.55
CA GLU A 101 10.62 1.35 -4.64
C GLU A 101 10.31 0.08 -3.85
N SER A 102 9.29 0.15 -3.00
CA SER A 102 8.77 -0.97 -2.24
C SER A 102 7.36 -1.28 -2.72
N THR A 103 7.10 -2.53 -3.09
CA THR A 103 5.76 -3.03 -3.43
C THR A 103 5.27 -3.92 -2.31
N CYS A 104 4.15 -3.53 -1.70
CA CYS A 104 3.68 -4.13 -0.47
C CYS A 104 2.26 -4.69 -0.58
N LEU A 105 2.06 -5.83 0.06
CA LEU A 105 0.76 -6.37 0.36
C LEU A 105 0.28 -5.82 1.70
N VAL A 106 -0.99 -5.42 1.74
CA VAL A 106 -1.67 -4.93 2.93
C VAL A 106 -2.71 -5.96 3.34
N GLN A 107 -2.65 -6.40 4.59
CA GLN A 107 -3.62 -7.33 5.16
C GLN A 107 -4.05 -6.85 6.55
N SER A 108 -5.23 -7.24 7.00
CA SER A 108 -5.61 -7.05 8.39
C SER A 108 -4.87 -8.05 9.28
N ASP A 109 -4.40 -7.55 10.42
CA ASP A 109 -3.91 -8.37 11.52
C ASP A 109 -5.08 -8.76 12.47
N LEU A 110 -4.79 -9.58 13.49
CA LEU A 110 -5.73 -10.03 14.52
C LEU A 110 -6.25 -8.89 15.40
N ASP A 111 -5.56 -7.75 15.42
CA ASP A 111 -5.95 -6.54 16.14
C ASP A 111 -6.72 -5.53 15.26
N ASN A 112 -7.02 -5.90 14.01
CA ASN A 112 -7.66 -5.07 12.99
C ASN A 112 -6.84 -3.86 12.53
N TYR A 113 -5.52 -3.86 12.74
CA TYR A 113 -4.61 -2.90 12.09
C TYR A 113 -3.95 -3.51 10.86
N ALA A 114 -3.38 -2.66 10.01
CA ALA A 114 -2.66 -3.12 8.84
C ALA A 114 -1.37 -3.86 9.25
N ARG A 115 -1.22 -5.09 8.77
CA ARG A 115 0.06 -5.79 8.66
C ARG A 115 0.53 -5.70 7.21
N ILE A 116 1.74 -5.19 7.03
CA ILE A 116 2.27 -4.87 5.69
C ILE A 116 3.53 -5.70 5.46
N SER A 117 3.60 -6.38 4.32
CA SER A 117 4.81 -7.09 3.89
C SER A 117 5.20 -6.65 2.49
N CYS A 118 6.49 -6.46 2.26
CA CYS A 118 6.98 -5.77 1.07
C CYS A 118 8.17 -6.46 0.42
N HIS A 119 8.25 -6.31 -0.90
CA HIS A 119 9.48 -6.46 -1.67
C HIS A 119 10.08 -5.08 -1.95
N LEU A 120 11.36 -4.92 -1.64
CA LEU A 120 12.10 -3.67 -1.82
C LEU A 120 13.10 -3.80 -2.98
N TYR A 121 13.16 -2.78 -3.84
CA TYR A 121 14.04 -2.73 -5.00
C TYR A 121 14.73 -1.38 -5.10
N GLN A 122 15.94 -1.35 -5.66
CA GLN A 122 16.46 -0.11 -6.24
C GLN A 122 15.69 0.19 -7.53
N ALA A 123 15.30 1.44 -7.72
CA ALA A 123 14.56 1.86 -8.91
C ALA A 123 15.36 1.54 -10.18
N ASN A 124 14.65 1.21 -11.27
CA ASN A 124 15.21 0.81 -12.59
C ASN A 124 15.84 -0.59 -12.67
N ASN A 125 15.43 -1.54 -11.81
CA ASN A 125 15.86 -2.95 -11.88
C ASN A 125 17.37 -3.18 -11.75
N GLU A 126 18.07 -2.33 -11.00
CA GLU A 126 19.51 -2.51 -10.77
C GLU A 126 19.82 -3.66 -9.80
N SER A 127 18.85 -4.05 -8.96
CA SER A 127 19.04 -5.10 -7.96
C SER A 127 18.88 -6.52 -8.54
N LYS A 128 19.79 -7.43 -8.22
CA LYS A 128 19.72 -8.85 -8.63
C LYS A 128 18.74 -9.66 -7.78
N SER A 129 18.50 -9.22 -6.55
CA SER A 129 17.62 -9.85 -5.56
C SER A 129 16.86 -8.79 -4.77
N SER A 130 15.59 -9.05 -4.48
CA SER A 130 14.78 -8.11 -3.70
C SER A 130 15.25 -8.03 -2.25
N GLY A 131 15.17 -6.82 -1.70
CA GLY A 131 15.01 -6.64 -0.28
C GLY A 131 13.64 -7.13 0.17
N LEU A 132 13.49 -7.36 1.47
CA LEU A 132 12.25 -7.80 2.09
C LEU A 132 12.00 -6.94 3.31
N GLU A 133 10.76 -6.49 3.52
CA GLU A 133 10.38 -5.73 4.71
C GLU A 133 9.06 -6.25 5.27
N ALA A 134 8.91 -6.20 6.58
CA ALA A 134 7.66 -6.42 7.29
C ALA A 134 7.43 -5.27 8.26
N LEU A 135 6.20 -4.74 8.25
CA LEU A 135 5.75 -3.66 9.10
C LEU A 135 4.66 -4.18 10.05
N PHE A 136 4.89 -3.97 11.33
CA PHE A 136 3.96 -4.29 12.42
C PHE A 136 3.55 -3.00 13.08
N ILE A 137 2.25 -2.82 13.33
CA ILE A 137 1.76 -1.58 13.97
C ILE A 137 2.44 -1.38 15.34
N ASP A 138 2.86 -0.15 15.63
CA ASP A 138 3.44 0.24 16.91
C ASP A 138 2.36 0.87 17.80
N HIS A 139 1.73 0.03 18.62
CA HIS A 139 0.64 0.42 19.53
C HIS A 139 1.03 1.49 20.56
N HIS A 140 2.33 1.74 20.78
CA HIS A 140 2.79 2.76 21.73
C HIS A 140 2.81 4.17 21.14
N LYS A 141 2.61 4.30 19.82
CA LYS A 141 2.69 5.58 19.08
C LYS A 141 1.40 5.92 18.33
N LEU A 142 0.33 5.17 18.60
CA LEU A 142 -1.02 5.47 18.13
C LEU A 142 -1.62 6.65 18.89
#